data_AF-A0A966YFB7-F1
#
_entry.id   AF-A0A966YFB7-F1
#
_cell.length_a   1.000
_cell.length_b   1.000
_cell.length_c   1.000
_cell.angle_alpha   90.00
_cell.angle_beta   90.00
_cell.angle_gamma   90.00
#
_symmetry.space_group_name_H-M   'P 1'
#
loop_
_entity.id
_entity.type
_entity.pdbx_description
1 polymer ?
#
loop_
_entity_poly.entity_id
_entity_poly.type
_entity_poly.pdbx_seq_one_letter_code
_entity_poly.pdbx_strand_id
1 'polypeptide(L)'
;MTITVTAGGQPLEVGEVTLLATNGSSGVDAGGLLDTAGAVMIPALPGSYVAVIRPLPPPPEGTATDTAAAADPTGEPSIPKRYRSPATSPFAVEIRQGENNVFTFDITP
;
A
#
# COMPACT_ATOMS: atom_id res chain seq x y z
N MET A 1 2.43 5.58 12.03
CA MET A 1 3.50 4.78 11.39
C MET A 1 3.66 5.22 9.95
N THR A 2 4.74 4.84 9.28
CA THR A 2 4.93 5.12 7.86
C THR A 2 5.22 3.82 7.12
N ILE A 3 4.55 3.60 5.99
CA ILE A 3 4.81 2.47 5.10
C ILE A 3 5.23 3.05 3.75
N THR A 4 6.33 2.55 3.19
CA THR A 4 6.77 2.83 1.83
C THR A 4 6.62 1.58 0.99
N VAL A 5 6.09 1.71 -0.22
CA VAL A 5 5.88 0.62 -1.15
C VAL A 5 6.59 0.91 -2.45
N THR A 6 7.39 -0.04 -2.93
CA THR A 6 8.06 0.00 -4.22
C THR A 6 7.61 -1.17 -5.09
N ALA A 7 7.61 -0.99 -6.41
CA ALA A 7 7.38 -2.01 -7.41
C ALA A 7 8.65 -2.16 -8.27
N GLY A 8 9.37 -3.27 -8.11
CA GLY A 8 10.65 -3.49 -8.80
C GLY A 8 11.67 -2.39 -8.51
N GLY A 9 11.70 -1.88 -7.27
CA GLY A 9 12.60 -0.81 -6.83
C GLY A 9 12.19 0.62 -7.23
N GLN A 10 11.05 0.82 -7.91
CA GLN A 10 10.47 2.15 -8.16
C GLN A 10 9.33 2.44 -7.17
N PRO A 11 9.11 3.67 -6.71
CA PRO A 11 7.96 4.01 -5.86
C PRO A 11 6.62 3.59 -6.48
N LEU A 12 5.74 2.99 -5.68
CA LEU A 12 4.38 2.68 -6.09
C LEU A 12 3.50 3.93 -5.97
N GLU A 13 3.39 4.72 -7.03
CA GLU A 13 2.72 6.03 -7.00
C GLU A 13 1.19 5.95 -6.82
N VAL A 14 0.58 4.80 -7.13
CA VAL A 14 -0.87 4.60 -7.07
C VAL A 14 -1.19 3.27 -6.40
N GLY A 15 -1.94 3.33 -5.30
CA GLY A 15 -2.44 2.17 -4.60
C GLY A 15 -2.95 2.51 -3.21
N GLU A 16 -3.59 1.54 -2.57
CA GLU A 16 -4.04 1.61 -1.19
C GLU A 16 -3.32 0.54 -0.37
N VAL A 17 -2.81 0.91 0.80
CA VAL A 17 -2.33 -0.05 1.79
C VAL A 17 -3.40 -0.25 2.84
N THR A 18 -3.77 -1.49 3.10
CA THR A 18 -4.66 -1.88 4.19
C THR A 18 -3.93 -2.81 5.15
N LEU A 19 -3.97 -2.47 6.43
CA LEU A 19 -3.51 -3.29 7.54
C LEU A 19 -4.70 -4.06 8.09
N LEU A 20 -4.57 -5.38 8.11
CA LEU A 20 -5.59 -6.29 8.60
C LEU A 20 -5.07 -6.93 9.90
N ALA A 21 -5.79 -6.74 11.00
CA ALA A 21 -5.36 -7.27 12.30
C ALA A 21 -5.34 -8.80 12.27
N THR A 22 -4.28 -9.40 12.80
CA THR A 22 -4.21 -10.87 12.93
C THR A 22 -4.94 -11.33 14.19
N ASN A 23 -5.50 -12.55 14.16
CA ASN A 23 -6.25 -13.12 15.28
C ASN A 23 -5.48 -12.98 16.61
N GLY A 24 -6.13 -12.40 17.62
CA GLY A 24 -5.55 -12.16 18.95
C GLY A 24 -4.94 -10.76 19.13
N SER A 25 -4.79 -9.97 18.07
CA SER A 25 -4.39 -8.57 18.16
C SER A 25 -5.59 -7.68 18.50
N SER A 26 -5.43 -6.72 19.42
CA SER A 26 -6.42 -5.67 19.70
C SER A 26 -6.51 -4.59 18.62
N GLY A 27 -5.83 -4.80 17.48
CA GLY A 27 -5.76 -3.87 16.38
C GLY A 27 -7.09 -3.75 15.64
N VAL A 28 -7.48 -2.52 15.30
CA VAL A 28 -8.53 -2.26 14.32
C VAL A 28 -7.87 -2.17 12.95
N ASP A 29 -8.52 -2.71 11.92
CA ASP A 29 -8.08 -2.54 10.53
C ASP A 29 -7.89 -1.06 10.20
N ALA A 30 -6.81 -0.73 9.50
CA ALA A 30 -6.46 0.65 9.16
C ALA A 30 -5.85 0.71 7.76
N GLY A 31 -6.01 1.81 7.04
CA GLY A 31 -5.48 1.91 5.69
C GLY A 31 -5.32 3.35 5.23
N GLY A 32 -4.70 3.50 4.07
CA GLY A 32 -4.51 4.80 3.43
C GLY A 32 -4.00 4.66 2.00
N LEU A 33 -4.14 5.75 1.25
CA LEU A 33 -3.66 5.86 -0.11
C LEU A 33 -2.16 6.17 -0.11
N LEU A 34 -1.45 5.56 -1.05
CA LEU A 34 -0.07 5.90 -1.36
C LEU A 34 -0.02 7.29 -2.01
N ASP A 35 1.01 8.04 -1.67
CA ASP A 35 1.38 9.28 -2.35
C ASP A 35 2.32 9.00 -3.54
N THR A 36 2.75 10.06 -4.24
CA THR A 36 3.67 9.97 -5.38
C THR A 36 5.07 9.46 -5.01
N ALA A 37 5.42 9.42 -3.72
CA ALA A 37 6.65 8.80 -3.24
C ALA A 37 6.46 7.33 -2.87
N GLY A 38 5.28 6.76 -3.12
CA GLY A 38 4.90 5.42 -2.70
C GLY A 38 4.83 5.29 -1.18
N ALA A 39 4.58 6.38 -0.47
CA ALA A 39 4.50 6.39 0.99
C ALA A 39 3.07 6.62 1.48
N VAL A 40 2.76 6.07 2.64
CA VAL A 40 1.50 6.31 3.34
C VAL A 40 1.74 6.39 4.84
N MET A 41 1.11 7.37 5.49
CA MET A 41 1.02 7.44 6.94
C MET A 41 -0.29 6.81 7.40
N ILE A 42 -0.19 5.75 8.20
CA ILE A 42 -1.36 5.05 8.75
C ILE A 42 -1.41 5.25 10.27
N PRO A 43 -2.50 5.81 10.82
CA PRO A 43 -2.76 5.82 12.24
C PRO A 43 -3.30 4.44 12.66
N ALA A 44 -2.44 3.60 13.22
CA ALA A 44 -2.80 2.27 13.69
C ALA A 44 -2.36 2.08 15.14
N LEU A 45 -3.13 1.28 15.89
CA LEU A 45 -2.82 0.93 17.27
C LEU A 45 -1.68 -0.10 17.31
N PRO A 46 -0.92 -0.20 18.42
CA PRO A 46 0.04 -1.28 18.61
C PRO A 46 -0.63 -2.66 18.44
N GLY A 47 0.04 -3.58 17.76
CA GLY A 47 -0.49 -4.89 17.43
C GLY A 47 0.17 -5.54 16.21
N SER A 48 -0.25 -6.76 15.91
CA SER A 48 0.23 -7.52 14.75
C SER A 48 -0.78 -7.47 13.61
N TYR A 49 -0.27 -7.17 12.42
CA TYR A 49 -1.05 -6.93 11.22
C TYR A 49 -0.46 -7.65 10.01
N VAL A 50 -1.30 -7.94 9.03
CA VAL A 50 -0.88 -8.25 7.66
C VAL A 50 -1.20 -7.04 6.79
N ALA A 51 -0.20 -6.51 6.11
CA ALA A 51 -0.40 -5.47 5.12
C ALA A 51 -0.79 -6.08 3.77
N VAL A 52 -1.81 -5.53 3.14
CA VAL A 52 -2.19 -5.82 1.76
C VAL A 52 -2.17 -4.54 0.94
N ILE A 53 -1.83 -4.66 -0.33
CA ILE A 53 -1.75 -3.54 -1.26
C ILE A 53 -2.78 -3.77 -2.35
N ARG A 54 -3.66 -2.79 -2.56
CA ARG A 54 -4.74 -2.85 -3.55
C ARG A 54 -4.53 -1.77 -4.62
N PRO A 55 -4.81 -2.07 -5.89
CA PRO A 55 -4.86 -1.03 -6.92
C PRO A 55 -6.03 -0.07 -6.64
N LEU A 56 -5.82 1.21 -6.91
CA LEU A 56 -6.91 2.17 -6.99
C LEU A 56 -7.56 2.07 -8.36
N PRO A 57 -8.89 2.20 -8.47
CA PRO A 57 -9.54 2.27 -9.77
C PRO A 57 -9.01 3.49 -10.54
N PRO A 58 -8.82 3.38 -11.86
CA PRO A 58 -8.46 4.53 -12.67
C PRO A 58 -9.53 5.61 -12.53
N PRO A 59 -9.16 6.90 -12.51
CA PRO A 59 -10.14 7.97 -12.55
C PRO A 59 -11.03 7.81 -13.79
N PRO A 60 -12.34 8.11 -13.70
CA PRO A 60 -13.23 7.98 -14.85
C PRO A 60 -12.69 8.80 -16.03
N GLU A 61 -12.58 8.16 -17.20
CA GLU A 61 -12.19 8.82 -18.44
C GLU A 61 -13.08 10.05 -18.68
N GLY A 62 -12.52 11.26 -18.58
CA GLY A 62 -13.28 12.49 -18.79
C GLY A 62 -12.68 13.78 -18.25
N THR A 63 -11.71 13.75 -17.34
CA THR A 63 -10.97 14.95 -16.92
C THR A 63 -9.69 15.09 -17.71
N ALA A 64 -9.80 15.58 -18.95
CA ALA A 64 -8.64 16.04 -19.72
C ALA A 64 -8.03 17.26 -19.01
N THR A 65 -6.93 17.06 -18.29
CA THR A 65 -5.95 18.13 -18.06
C THR A 65 -4.76 17.82 -18.94
N ASP A 66 -4.58 18.68 -19.93
CA ASP A 66 -3.57 18.64 -20.96
C ASP A 66 -2.17 18.82 -20.34
N THR A 67 -1.46 17.72 -20.07
CA THR A 67 0.01 17.71 -20.02
C THR A 67 0.50 16.33 -20.43
N ALA A 68 1.17 16.31 -21.58
CA ALA A 68 1.77 15.13 -22.17
C ALA A 68 2.77 14.45 -21.23
N ALA A 69 2.45 13.22 -20.83
CA ALA A 69 3.41 12.16 -20.64
C ALA A 69 2.76 10.89 -21.20
N ALA A 70 3.41 10.29 -22.19
CA ALA A 70 3.03 8.98 -22.69
C ALA A 70 3.29 7.94 -21.60
N ALA A 71 2.37 7.81 -20.66
CA ALA A 71 2.21 6.60 -19.87
C ALA A 71 1.47 5.58 -20.76
N ASP A 72 1.83 4.30 -20.67
CA ASP A 72 0.96 3.22 -21.12
C ASP A 72 -0.50 3.57 -20.72
N PRO A 73 -1.51 3.32 -21.57
CA PRO A 73 -2.91 3.60 -21.23
C PRO A 73 -3.40 2.79 -20.01
N THR A 74 -2.52 1.98 -19.40
CA THR A 74 -2.72 1.17 -18.20
C THR A 74 -1.59 1.35 -17.18
N GLY A 75 -0.94 2.51 -17.08
CA GLY A 75 0.20 2.81 -16.18
C GLY A 75 0.02 2.52 -14.67
N GLU A 76 -1.02 1.79 -14.28
CA GLU A 76 -1.10 1.05 -13.03
C GLU A 76 0.00 -0.03 -13.00
N PRO A 77 0.93 0.04 -12.03
CA PRO A 77 1.69 -1.15 -11.66
C PRO A 77 0.69 -2.26 -11.34
N SER A 78 0.73 -3.33 -12.12
CA SER A 78 -0.13 -4.49 -11.94
C SER A 78 0.26 -5.18 -10.63
N ILE A 79 -0.26 -4.69 -9.50
CA ILE A 79 0.06 -5.20 -8.16
C ILE A 79 -0.30 -6.68 -8.14
N PRO A 80 0.64 -7.63 -7.97
CA PRO A 80 0.29 -9.04 -8.08
C PRO A 80 -0.74 -9.46 -7.04
N LYS A 81 -1.65 -10.38 -7.42
CA LYS A 81 -2.77 -10.82 -6.57
C LYS A 81 -2.33 -11.32 -5.19
N ARG A 82 -1.11 -11.88 -5.08
CA ARG A 82 -0.54 -12.34 -3.81
C ARG A 82 -0.46 -11.24 -2.75
N TYR A 83 -0.22 -10.00 -3.15
CA TYR A 83 -0.13 -8.85 -2.23
C TYR A 83 -1.49 -8.24 -1.88
N ARG A 84 -2.56 -8.63 -2.58
CA ARG A 84 -3.91 -8.06 -2.41
C ARG A 84 -4.73 -8.77 -1.32
N SER A 85 -4.29 -9.94 -0.86
CA SER A 85 -5.03 -10.79 0.07
C SER A 85 -4.23 -11.06 1.36
N PRO A 86 -4.85 -10.97 2.55
CA PRO A 86 -4.17 -11.27 3.81
C PRO A 86 -3.69 -12.72 3.90
N ALA A 87 -4.35 -13.65 3.20
CA ALA A 87 -3.98 -15.06 3.22
C ALA A 87 -2.69 -15.37 2.43
N THR A 88 -2.30 -14.49 1.51
CA THR A 88 -1.16 -14.71 0.60
C THR A 88 -0.11 -13.61 0.66
N SER A 89 -0.42 -12.49 1.33
CA SER A 89 0.50 -11.37 1.45
C SER A 89 1.65 -11.75 2.38
N PRO A 90 2.92 -11.56 1.94
CA PRO A 90 4.07 -11.83 2.79
C PRO A 90 4.36 -10.68 3.78
N PHE A 91 3.60 -9.58 3.73
CA PHE A 91 3.90 -8.38 4.50
C PHE A 91 3.31 -8.45 5.91
N ALA A 92 4.11 -8.96 6.85
CA ALA A 92 3.83 -8.88 8.26
C ALA A 92 4.27 -7.53 8.83
N VAL A 93 3.42 -6.93 9.66
CA VAL A 93 3.66 -5.64 10.32
C VAL A 93 3.44 -5.81 11.81
N GLU A 94 4.45 -5.46 12.60
CA GLU A 94 4.37 -5.46 14.06
C GLU A 94 4.52 -4.02 14.55
N ILE A 95 3.45 -3.46 15.12
CA ILE A 95 3.43 -2.08 15.60
C ILE A 95 3.68 -2.09 17.10
N ARG A 96 4.74 -1.42 17.53
CA ARG A 96 5.10 -1.30 18.95
C ARG A 96 4.85 0.10 19.48
N GLN A 97 4.36 0.17 20.71
CA GLN A 97 4.11 1.45 21.38
C GLN A 97 5.45 2.13 21.71
N GLY A 98 5.56 3.42 21.42
CA GLY A 98 6.76 4.21 21.72
C GLY A 98 7.92 4.00 20.74
N GLU A 99 7.75 3.18 19.70
CA GLU A 99 8.75 2.98 18.64
C GLU A 99 8.43 3.76 17.37
N ASN A 100 9.47 4.09 16.60
CA ASN A 100 9.35 4.62 15.25
C ASN A 100 9.03 3.48 14.28
N ASN A 101 7.74 3.21 14.12
CA ASN A 101 7.22 2.16 13.24
C ASN A 101 7.30 2.62 11.77
N VAL A 102 8.36 2.22 11.07
CA VAL A 102 8.61 2.51 9.65
C VAL A 102 8.86 1.21 8.90
N PHE A 103 8.10 0.98 7.84
CA PHE A 103 8.18 -0.26 7.03
C PHE A 103 8.40 0.06 5.55
N THR A 104 9.10 -0.84 4.87
CA THR A 104 9.33 -0.76 3.42
C THR A 104 8.98 -2.10 2.80
N PHE A 105 8.11 -2.08 1.79
CA PHE A 105 7.67 -3.25 1.05
C PHE A 105 8.05 -3.11 -0.41
N ASP A 106 8.65 -4.16 -0.97
CA ASP A 106 8.87 -4.25 -2.40
C ASP A 106 7.95 -5.32 -2.98
N ILE A 107 7.12 -4.90 -3.94
CA ILE A 107 6.33 -5.80 -4.75
C ILE A 107 7.14 -6.16 -6.00
N THR A 108 7.37 -7.45 -6.16
CA THR A 108 7.96 -8.01 -7.37
C THR A 108 6.87 -8.68 -8.19
N PRO A 109 6.98 -8.73 -9.52
CA PRO A 109 6.05 -9.46 -10.39
C PRO A 109 5.80 -10.91 -9.94
#